data_AF-A0A354IEY7-F1
#
_entry.id   AF-A0A354IEY7-F1
#
_cell.length_a   1.000
_cell.length_b   1.000
_cell.length_c   1.000
_cell.angle_alpha   90.00
_cell.angle_beta   90.00
_cell.angle_gamma   90.00
#
_symmetry.space_group_name_H-M   'P 1'
#
loop_
_entity.id
_entity.type
_entity.pdbx_description
1 polymer ?
#
loop_
_entity_poly.entity_id
_entity_poly.type
_entity_poly.pdbx_seq_one_letter_code
_entity_poly.pdbx_strand_id
1 'polypeptide(L)'
;MDCIWSEYGELPEAAAAIRTEVFVHEQGFCNELDEIDSRSWHVLLRRGGRAIGTARIFFEEENDTIHIGRVAVLREERGGGSGS
;
A
#
# COMPACT_ATOMS: atom_id res chain seq x y z
N MET A 1 4.48 9.87 -13.40
CA MET A 1 4.30 9.08 -12.17
C MET A 1 3.51 9.98 -11.25
N ASP A 2 2.39 9.49 -10.77
CA ASP A 2 1.44 10.24 -9.95
C ASP A 2 1.06 9.38 -8.75
N CYS A 3 0.73 10.04 -7.64
CA CYS A 3 0.28 9.39 -6.43
C CYS A 3 -1.16 9.81 -6.15
N ILE A 4 -2.01 8.85 -5.81
CA ILE A 4 -3.40 9.10 -5.43
C ILE A 4 -3.59 8.63 -4.00
N TRP A 5 -4.24 9.47 -3.20
CA TRP A 5 -4.60 9.17 -1.83
C TRP A 5 -6.04 8.68 -1.78
N SER A 6 -6.30 7.65 -1.00
CA SER A 6 -7.65 7.22 -0.66
C SER A 6 -8.28 8.18 0.35
N GLU A 7 -9.60 8.11 0.45
CA GLU A 7 -10.29 8.64 1.63
C GLU A 7 -9.89 7.86 2.88
N TYR A 8 -10.00 8.49 4.05
CA TYR A 8 -9.64 7.86 5.32
C TYR A 8 -10.54 6.66 5.59
N GLY A 9 -9.94 5.49 5.81
CA GLY A 9 -10.65 4.25 6.09
C GLY A 9 -11.20 3.53 4.87
N GLU A 10 -10.94 4.03 3.67
CA GLU A 10 -11.22 3.32 2.42
C GLU A 10 -9.96 2.62 1.92
N LEU A 11 -10.02 1.30 1.72
CA LEU A 11 -8.99 0.53 1.05
C LEU A 11 -9.29 0.46 -0.46
N PRO A 12 -8.50 1.11 -1.33
CA PRO A 12 -8.71 0.99 -2.77
C PRO A 12 -8.50 -0.45 -3.24
N GLU A 13 -9.35 -0.91 -4.15
CA GLU A 13 -9.22 -2.26 -4.74
C GLU A 13 -7.83 -2.49 -5.36
N ALA A 14 -7.29 -1.47 -6.03
CA ALA A 14 -5.93 -1.53 -6.59
C ALA A 14 -4.85 -1.69 -5.52
N ALA A 15 -5.03 -1.12 -4.32
CA ALA A 15 -4.08 -1.25 -3.21
C ALA A 15 -4.13 -2.68 -2.65
N ALA A 16 -5.34 -3.20 -2.46
CA ALA A 16 -5.56 -4.59 -2.04
C ALA A 16 -4.93 -5.57 -3.05
N ALA A 17 -5.19 -5.38 -4.35
CA ALA A 17 -4.65 -6.25 -5.40
C ALA A 17 -3.12 -6.28 -5.42
N ILE A 18 -2.46 -5.11 -5.32
CA ILE A 18 -0.99 -5.04 -5.28
C ILE A 18 -0.44 -5.72 -4.01
N ARG A 19 -1.08 -5.52 -2.85
CA ARG A 19 -0.70 -6.18 -1.60
C ARG A 19 -0.87 -7.69 -1.68
N THR A 20 -1.95 -8.19 -2.27
CA THR A 20 -2.15 -9.62 -2.49
C THR A 20 -1.06 -10.20 -3.39
N GLU A 21 -0.73 -9.53 -4.50
CA GLU A 21 0.34 -9.99 -5.38
C GLU A 21 1.70 -10.07 -4.68
N VAL A 22 2.05 -9.04 -3.91
CA VAL A 22 3.36 -8.94 -3.26
C VAL A 22 3.45 -9.78 -1.98
N PHE A 23 2.50 -9.61 -1.06
CA PHE A 23 2.58 -10.25 0.25
C PHE A 23 2.06 -11.69 0.20
N VAL A 24 0.95 -11.96 -0.50
CA VAL A 24 0.39 -13.32 -0.55
C VAL A 24 1.10 -14.18 -1.60
N HIS A 25 1.14 -13.73 -2.85
CA HIS A 25 1.66 -14.57 -3.95
C HIS A 25 3.19 -14.63 -3.98
N GLU A 26 3.89 -13.51 -3.79
CA GLU A 26 5.37 -13.49 -3.84
C GLU A 26 6.02 -13.87 -2.49
N GLN A 27 5.50 -13.38 -1.36
CA GLN A 27 6.12 -13.60 -0.04
C GLN A 27 5.46 -14.71 0.78
N GLY A 28 4.29 -15.22 0.37
CA GLY A 28 3.62 -16.34 1.03
C GLY A 28 2.89 -15.98 2.34
N PHE A 29 2.56 -14.72 2.56
CA PHE A 29 1.74 -14.31 3.71
C PHE A 29 0.29 -14.79 3.57
N CYS A 30 -0.27 -15.27 4.68
CA CYS A 30 -1.70 -15.55 4.81
C CYS A 30 -2.34 -14.41 5.61
N ASN A 31 -3.53 -13.95 5.20
CA ASN A 31 -4.33 -12.93 5.90
C ASN A 31 -3.69 -11.51 5.93
N GLU A 32 -3.47 -10.95 4.74
CA GLU A 32 -2.78 -9.66 4.54
C GLU A 32 -3.58 -8.42 4.99
N LEU A 33 -4.91 -8.46 4.89
CA LEU A 33 -5.79 -7.35 5.27
C LEU A 33 -6.16 -7.42 6.76
N ASP A 34 -6.09 -6.29 7.45
CA ASP A 34 -6.33 -6.17 8.89
C ASP A 34 -7.32 -5.04 9.21
N GLU A 35 -7.74 -4.96 10.47
CA GLU A 35 -8.68 -3.92 10.94
C GLU A 35 -8.09 -2.50 10.95
N ILE A 36 -6.79 -2.34 10.66
CA ILE A 36 -6.15 -1.02 10.52
C ILE A 36 -6.42 -0.47 9.11
N ASP A 37 -6.69 -1.33 8.13
CA ASP A 37 -6.99 -0.92 6.76
C ASP A 37 -8.23 0.00 6.68
N SER A 38 -9.21 -0.17 7.57
CA SER A 38 -10.40 0.68 7.68
C SER A 38 -10.22 1.95 8.52
N ARG A 39 -9.02 2.19 9.07
CA ARG A 39 -8.66 3.40 9.84
C ARG A 39 -7.32 3.98 9.40
N SER A 40 -7.05 3.90 8.09
CA SER A 40 -5.81 4.35 7.49
C SER A 40 -6.06 5.06 6.16
N TRP A 41 -5.10 5.88 5.77
CA TRP A 41 -4.97 6.37 4.42
C TRP A 41 -4.14 5.39 3.60
N HIS A 42 -4.56 5.16 2.36
CA HIS A 42 -3.83 4.35 1.40
C HIS A 42 -3.34 5.25 0.27
N VAL A 43 -2.09 5.06 -0.12
CA VAL A 43 -1.47 5.80 -1.22
C VAL A 43 -1.20 4.83 -2.34
N LEU A 44 -1.72 5.13 -3.53
CA LEU A 44 -1.44 4.40 -4.76
C LEU A 44 -0.40 5.14 -5.59
N LEU A 45 0.67 4.43 -5.94
CA LEU A 45 1.64 4.90 -6.92
C LEU A 45 1.22 4.45 -8.31
N ARG A 46 1.05 5.39 -9.23
CA ARG A 46 0.64 5.13 -10.62
C ARG A 46 1.69 5.55 -11.63
N ARG A 47 1.79 4.77 -12.70
CA ARG A 47 2.63 5.04 -13.86
C ARG A 47 1.85 4.70 -15.14
N GLY A 48 1.67 5.70 -16.00
CA GLY A 48 0.90 5.54 -17.23
C GLY A 48 -0.56 5.13 -17.00
N GLY A 49 -1.17 5.57 -15.89
CA GLY A 49 -2.53 5.20 -15.52
C GLY A 49 -2.68 3.83 -14.85
N ARG A 50 -1.64 3.00 -14.78
CA ARG A 50 -1.65 1.73 -14.04
C ARG A 50 -1.14 1.93 -12.62
N ALA A 51 -1.81 1.34 -11.63
CA ALA A 51 -1.29 1.27 -10.27
C ALA A 51 -0.15 0.25 -10.22
N ILE A 52 1.00 0.68 -9.71
CA ILE A 52 2.25 -0.09 -9.69
C ILE A 52 2.79 -0.30 -8.29
N GLY A 53 2.33 0.49 -7.31
CA GLY A 53 2.68 0.33 -5.91
C GLY A 53 1.63 0.91 -4.98
N THR A 54 1.75 0.58 -3.71
CA THR A 54 0.86 1.06 -2.65
C THR A 54 1.61 1.22 -1.32
N ALA A 55 1.09 2.06 -0.45
CA ALA A 55 1.51 2.19 0.94
C ALA A 55 0.29 2.51 1.82
N ARG A 56 0.38 2.16 3.11
CA ARG A 56 -0.62 2.48 4.13
C ARG A 56 -0.03 3.43 5.16
N ILE A 57 -0.81 4.43 5.55
CA ILE A 57 -0.45 5.43 6.55
C ILE A 57 -1.57 5.51 7.59
N PHE A 58 -1.24 5.40 8.86
CA PHE A 58 -2.18 5.65 9.95
C PHE A 58 -1.52 6.38 11.10
N PHE A 59 -2.34 7.09 11.87
CA PHE A 59 -1.89 7.84 13.04
C PHE A 59 -2.22 7.05 14.31
N GLU A 60 -1.25 6.93 15.20
CA GLU A 60 -1.42 6.35 16.53
C GLU A 60 -1.49 7.49 17.55
N GLU A 61 -2.71 7.75 18.05
CA GLU A 61 -2.99 8.86 18.98
C GLU A 61 -2.30 8.68 20.34
N GLU A 62 -2.02 7.45 20.77
CA GLU A 62 -1.42 7.17 22.08
C GLU A 62 0.00 7.78 22.21
N ASN A 63 0.75 7.80 21.11
CA ASN A 63 2.16 8.23 21.09
C ASN A 63 2.44 9.37 20.09
N ASP A 64 1.40 10.03 19.57
CA ASP A 64 1.50 11.08 18.54
C ASP A 64 2.36 10.65 17.33
N THR A 65 2.23 9.39 16.92
CA THR A 65 3.15 8.76 15.96
C THR A 65 2.44 8.43 14.65
N ILE A 66 3.12 8.69 13.52
CA ILE A 66 2.65 8.28 12.19
C ILE A 66 3.32 6.97 11.81
N HIS A 67 2.51 5.97 11.49
CA HIS A 67 2.97 4.67 11.01
C HIS A 67 2.80 4.59 9.50
N ILE A 68 3.90 4.29 8.82
CA ILE A 68 3.90 3.96 7.39
C ILE A 68 4.21 2.48 7.26
N GLY A 69 3.37 1.74 6.55
CA GLY A 69 3.49 0.29 6.42
C GLY A 69 2.89 -0.24 5.12
N ARG A 70 3.00 -1.56 4.93
CA ARG A 70 2.49 -2.28 3.75
C ARG A 70 2.93 -1.63 2.42
N VAL A 71 4.17 -1.15 2.39
CA VAL A 71 4.78 -0.60 1.18
C VAL A 71 5.06 -1.75 0.23
N ALA A 72 4.34 -1.80 -0.87
CA ALA A 72 4.43 -2.86 -1.87
C ALA A 72 4.48 -2.25 -3.27
N VAL A 73 5.40 -2.74 -4.09
CA VAL A 73 5.53 -2.36 -5.50
C VAL A 73 5.50 -3.64 -6.32
N LEU A 74 4.82 -3.66 -7.47
CA LEU A 74 4.81 -4.84 -8.34
C LEU A 74 6.23 -5.18 -8.80
N ARG A 75 6.56 -6.47 -8.82
CA ARG A 75 7.90 -6.96 -9.15
C ARG A 75 8.43 -6.43 -10.49
N GLU A 76 7.57 -6.33 -11.48
CA GLU A 76 7.88 -5.82 -12.83
C GLU A 76 8.41 -4.38 -12.81
N GLU A 77 8.04 -3.59 -11.80
CA GLU A 77 8.42 -2.18 -11.66
C GLU A 77 9.57 -1.98 -10.63
N ARG A 78 10.01 -3.05 -9.96
CA ARG A 78 11.17 -3.03 -9.07
C ARG A 78 12.46 -3.10 -9.89
N GLY A 79 13.09 -1.95 -10.11
CA GLY A 79 14.31 -1.83 -10.92
C GLY A 79 14.60 -0.44 -11.46
N GLY A 80 13.72 0.53 -11.22
CA GLY A 80 13.89 1.95 -11.60
C GLY A 80 14.29 2.91 -10.47
N GLY A 81 14.71 2.40 -9.30
CA GLY A 81 15.09 3.26 -8.16
C GLY A 81 13.91 3.81 -7.34
N SER A 82 12.87 3.01 -7.09
CA SER A 82 11.68 3.44 -6.31
C SER A 82 11.43 2.60 -5.06
N GLY A 83 12.48 2.00 -4.49
CA GLY A 83 12.39 1.30 -3.22
C GLY A 83 13.77 0.96 -2.68
N SER A 84 14.20 1.72 -1.68
CA SER A 84 15.29 1.37 -0.75
C SER A 84 14.74 1.48 0.66
#